data_AF-A0ABD5VGY8-F1
#
_entry.id   AF-A0ABD5VGY8-F1
#
_cell.length_a   1.000
_cell.length_b   1.000
_cell.length_c   1.000
_cell.angle_alpha   90.00
_cell.angle_beta   90.00
_cell.angle_gamma   90.00
#
_symmetry.space_group_name_H-M   'P 1'
#
loop_
_entity.id
_entity.type
_entity.pdbx_description
1 polymer ?
#
loop_
_entity_poly.entity_id
_entity_poly.type
_entity_poly.pdbx_seq_one_letter_code
_entity_poly.pdbx_strand_id
1 'polypeptide(L)'
;MEEETETPILFTLNSSEDFRRTAKPAIVSTEGVYHLWIPPEKIDTIMEDILSVDGSRLTKFIAEKLSSERRFQKERRPEFERRQEYKGEDAAQTLDEARMEYGVTPKKLQFEIPSLADFGFGEEGEFVMKGGDASYFFNDIVKEFALKRVKRMNEQIQSTKLDLVKEDELERIDKQSLEIQLSNALEYEDREDFISELEDGQFYPYEINTERGSLLLTGRLIDEQNGGMLSLTTDGKKLTILPKHNSRFDSILRFYRFLVENVDPSASVQELAN
;
A
#
# COMPACT_ATOMS: atom_id res chain seq x y z
N MET A 1 10.02 1.96 26.56
CA MET A 1 9.41 3.19 26.04
C MET A 1 8.67 2.76 24.80
N GLU A 2 7.34 2.69 24.87
CA GLU A 2 6.53 2.47 23.67
C GLU A 2 6.74 3.68 22.76
N GLU A 3 7.23 3.45 21.55
CA GLU A 3 7.20 4.48 20.51
C GLU A 3 5.73 4.66 20.12
N GLU A 4 5.11 5.76 20.54
CA GLU A 4 3.82 6.16 20.00
C GLU A 4 3.95 6.28 18.47
N THR A 5 3.07 5.57 17.76
CA THR A 5 2.88 5.79 16.33
C THR A 5 2.15 7.12 16.18
N GLU A 6 2.74 8.12 15.49
CA GLU A 6 2.09 9.42 15.21
C GLU A 6 0.85 9.31 14.29
N THR A 7 0.50 8.10 13.85
CA THR A 7 -0.66 7.80 13.01
C THR A 7 -1.98 8.05 13.75
N PRO A 8 -2.84 8.99 13.28
CA PRO A 8 -4.16 9.20 13.88
C PRO A 8 -5.06 7.98 13.72
N ILE A 9 -5.75 7.59 14.81
CA ILE A 9 -6.70 6.46 14.81
C ILE A 9 -8.10 7.01 15.05
N LEU A 10 -9.04 6.67 14.18
CA LEU A 10 -10.44 7.06 14.28
C LEU A 10 -11.28 5.88 14.79
N PHE A 11 -11.98 6.08 15.90
CA PHE A 11 -12.90 5.09 16.45
C PHE A 11 -14.33 5.44 16.06
N THR A 12 -15.10 4.43 15.70
CA THR A 12 -16.54 4.56 15.48
C THR A 12 -17.25 3.30 15.94
N LEU A 13 -18.48 3.47 16.43
CA LEU A 13 -19.41 2.38 16.72
C LEU A 13 -20.32 2.07 15.52
N ASN A 14 -20.22 2.87 14.45
CA ASN A 14 -20.97 2.65 13.22
C ASN A 14 -20.44 1.42 12.48
N SER A 15 -21.26 0.84 11.61
CA SER A 15 -20.83 -0.23 10.73
C SER A 15 -19.67 0.23 9.83
N SER A 16 -18.81 -0.69 9.40
CA SER A 16 -17.73 -0.38 8.45
C SER A 16 -18.27 0.21 7.14
N GLU A 17 -19.48 -0.18 6.75
CA GLU A 17 -20.15 0.33 5.56
C GLU A 17 -20.59 1.79 5.73
N ASP A 18 -21.13 2.15 6.90
CA ASP A 18 -21.47 3.53 7.23
C ASP A 18 -20.24 4.42 7.33
N PHE A 19 -19.15 3.93 7.93
CA PHE A 19 -17.88 4.66 7.95
C PHE A 19 -17.37 4.94 6.53
N ARG A 20 -17.37 3.92 5.67
CA ARG A 20 -16.98 4.08 4.26
C ARG A 20 -17.85 5.08 3.52
N ARG A 21 -19.14 5.13 3.80
CA ARG A 21 -20.06 6.10 3.16
C ARG A 21 -19.86 7.53 3.64
N THR A 22 -19.38 7.75 4.86
CA THR A 22 -19.37 9.07 5.51
C THR A 22 -17.96 9.66 5.66
N ALA A 23 -17.01 8.87 6.17
CA ALA A 23 -15.65 9.32 6.42
C ALA A 23 -14.75 9.19 5.18
N LYS A 24 -14.93 8.17 4.34
CA LYS A 24 -14.08 7.98 3.13
C LYS A 24 -14.11 9.18 2.19
N PRO A 25 -15.27 9.78 1.85
CA PRO A 25 -15.29 10.99 1.02
C PRO A 25 -14.55 12.16 1.65
N ALA A 26 -14.69 12.34 2.97
CA ALA A 26 -14.01 13.40 3.71
C ALA A 26 -12.48 13.21 3.75
N ILE A 27 -12.02 11.97 3.94
CA ILE A 27 -10.59 11.62 3.87
C ILE A 27 -10.04 11.92 2.48
N VAL A 28 -10.73 11.43 1.44
CA VAL A 28 -10.34 11.64 0.04
C VAL A 28 -10.30 13.13 -0.35
N SER A 29 -11.20 13.96 0.21
CA SER A 29 -11.21 15.40 -0.08
C SER A 29 -10.17 16.20 0.71
N THR A 30 -9.52 15.60 1.72
CA THR A 30 -8.60 16.31 2.61
C THR A 30 -7.16 16.13 2.13
N GLU A 31 -6.57 17.22 1.64
CA GLU A 31 -5.19 17.23 1.13
C GLU A 31 -4.19 16.82 2.22
N GLY A 32 -3.26 15.91 1.89
CA GLY A 32 -2.26 15.40 2.82
C GLY A 32 -2.75 14.35 3.81
N VAL A 33 -4.01 13.88 3.67
CA VAL A 33 -4.56 12.78 4.47
C VAL A 33 -4.90 11.61 3.56
N TYR A 34 -4.54 10.41 3.98
CA TYR A 34 -4.88 9.17 3.28
C TYR A 34 -5.25 8.09 4.30
N HIS A 35 -6.07 7.12 3.90
CA HIS A 35 -6.33 5.97 4.77
C HIS A 35 -5.04 5.15 4.93
N LEU A 36 -4.92 4.43 6.04
CA LEU A 36 -3.79 3.54 6.23
C LEU A 36 -3.87 2.44 5.16
N TRP A 37 -2.86 2.33 4.31
CA TRP A 37 -2.74 1.23 3.38
C TRP A 37 -1.71 0.22 3.91
N ILE A 38 -2.09 -1.05 3.94
CA ILE A 38 -1.24 -2.16 4.38
C ILE A 38 -0.87 -2.96 3.11
N PRO A 39 0.39 -2.87 2.64
CA PRO A 39 0.81 -3.61 1.45
C PRO A 39 0.66 -5.12 1.64
N PRO A 40 0.49 -5.90 0.54
CA PRO A 40 0.35 -7.34 0.59
C PRO A 40 1.39 -8.07 1.46
N GLU A 41 2.66 -7.72 1.31
CA GLU A 41 3.78 -8.28 2.09
C GLU A 41 3.62 -8.03 3.60
N LYS A 42 3.09 -6.85 3.98
CA LYS A 42 2.84 -6.54 5.39
C LYS A 42 1.62 -7.27 5.92
N ILE A 43 0.59 -7.50 5.09
CA ILE A 43 -0.55 -8.37 5.46
C ILE A 43 -0.06 -9.80 5.75
N ASP A 44 0.83 -10.34 4.92
CA ASP A 44 1.42 -11.66 5.14
C ASP A 44 2.10 -11.75 6.50
N THR A 45 2.94 -10.75 6.80
CA THR A 45 3.67 -10.70 8.07
C THR A 45 2.73 -10.55 9.28
N ILE A 46 1.69 -9.70 9.16
CA ILE A 46 0.67 -9.52 10.21
C ILE A 46 -0.10 -10.83 10.44
N MET A 47 -0.45 -11.53 9.36
CA MET A 47 -1.13 -12.81 9.44
C MET A 47 -0.26 -13.86 10.12
N GLU A 48 1.03 -13.95 9.79
CA GLU A 48 1.98 -14.85 10.47
C GLU A 48 2.08 -14.55 11.97
N ASP A 49 2.21 -13.28 12.35
CA ASP A 49 2.25 -12.87 13.75
C ASP A 49 0.99 -13.29 14.51
N ILE A 50 -0.19 -13.03 13.95
CA ILE A 50 -1.47 -13.37 14.57
C ILE A 50 -1.60 -14.89 14.69
N LEU A 51 -1.28 -15.64 13.62
CA LEU A 51 -1.36 -17.10 13.58
C LEU A 51 -0.32 -17.80 14.48
N SER A 52 0.73 -17.08 14.89
CA SER A 52 1.70 -17.58 15.87
C SER A 52 1.16 -17.62 17.30
N VAL A 53 0.07 -16.89 17.58
CA VAL A 53 -0.59 -16.91 18.89
C VAL A 53 -1.31 -18.25 19.07
N ASP A 54 -1.10 -18.90 20.21
CA ASP A 54 -1.64 -20.24 20.45
C ASP A 54 -3.17 -20.28 20.34
N GLY A 55 -3.67 -21.29 19.63
CA GLY A 55 -5.09 -21.47 19.35
C GLY A 55 -5.72 -20.45 18.39
N SER A 56 -4.97 -19.48 17.87
CA SER A 56 -5.48 -18.53 16.88
C SER A 56 -5.83 -19.21 15.57
N ARG A 57 -6.82 -18.66 14.86
CA ARG A 57 -7.24 -19.15 13.54
C ARG A 57 -7.74 -18.05 12.64
N LEU A 58 -7.42 -18.14 11.36
CA LEU A 58 -8.12 -17.42 10.30
C LEU A 58 -9.46 -18.12 10.05
N THR A 59 -10.56 -17.38 10.13
CA THR A 59 -11.92 -17.94 9.98
C THR A 59 -12.63 -17.47 8.70
N LYS A 60 -12.17 -16.37 8.11
CA LYS A 60 -12.71 -15.81 6.87
C LYS A 60 -11.67 -14.99 6.13
N PHE A 61 -11.70 -15.03 4.80
CA PHE A 61 -11.00 -14.04 3.96
C PHE A 61 -11.86 -13.56 2.80
N ILE A 62 -11.52 -12.36 2.32
CA ILE A 62 -11.87 -11.87 0.99
C ILE A 62 -10.54 -11.58 0.29
N ALA A 63 -10.31 -12.16 -0.87
CA ALA A 63 -9.08 -12.02 -1.64
C ALA A 63 -9.40 -11.67 -3.10
N GLU A 64 -8.55 -10.84 -3.70
CA GLU A 64 -8.71 -10.36 -5.07
C GLU A 64 -7.40 -10.51 -5.83
N LYS A 65 -7.49 -10.84 -7.11
CA LYS A 65 -6.32 -10.86 -8.00
C LYS A 65 -5.87 -9.41 -8.23
N LEU A 66 -4.56 -9.17 -8.07
CA LEU A 66 -3.95 -7.91 -8.50
C LEU A 66 -3.92 -7.86 -10.03
N SER A 67 -4.10 -6.67 -10.60
CA SER A 67 -4.18 -6.46 -12.05
C SER A 67 -2.90 -6.88 -12.77
N SER A 68 -1.74 -6.78 -12.11
CA SER A 68 -0.48 -7.14 -12.74
C SER A 68 -0.35 -8.65 -12.97
N GLU A 69 -0.15 -9.03 -14.23
CA GLU A 69 0.02 -10.42 -14.70
C GLU A 69 1.28 -11.12 -14.16
N ARG A 70 2.12 -10.41 -13.38
CA ARG A 70 3.53 -10.77 -13.17
C ARG A 70 3.85 -11.42 -11.82
N ARG A 71 2.90 -11.60 -10.88
CA ARG A 71 3.23 -12.15 -9.54
C ARG A 71 3.47 -13.65 -9.55
N PHE A 72 2.68 -14.43 -10.30
CA PHE A 72 2.82 -15.88 -10.33
C PHE A 72 2.80 -16.40 -11.79
N GLN A 73 3.98 -16.77 -12.31
CA GLN A 73 4.15 -17.30 -13.67
C GLN A 73 3.40 -18.62 -13.95
N LYS A 74 2.68 -19.17 -12.97
CA LYS A 74 1.95 -20.45 -13.04
C LYS A 74 0.48 -20.33 -12.65
N GLU A 75 -0.10 -19.13 -12.73
CA GLU A 75 -1.52 -18.92 -12.43
C GLU A 75 -2.42 -19.73 -13.36
N ARG A 76 -3.46 -20.31 -12.77
CA ARG A 76 -4.51 -20.99 -13.52
C ARG A 76 -5.46 -19.95 -14.10
N ARG A 77 -5.50 -19.85 -15.42
CA ARG A 77 -6.34 -18.92 -16.20
C ARG A 77 -6.12 -17.46 -15.74
N PRO A 78 -4.94 -16.89 -16.02
CA PRO A 78 -4.56 -15.55 -15.57
C PRO A 78 -5.42 -14.44 -16.19
N GLU A 79 -6.04 -14.66 -17.33
CA GLU A 79 -6.84 -13.69 -18.09
C GLU A 79 -8.15 -13.26 -17.42
N PHE A 80 -8.51 -13.87 -16.29
CA PHE A 80 -9.75 -13.57 -15.56
C PHE A 80 -9.48 -12.80 -14.28
N GLU A 81 -10.18 -11.69 -14.11
CA GLU A 81 -10.33 -11.05 -12.81
C GLU A 81 -11.01 -12.00 -11.82
N ARG A 82 -10.58 -11.95 -10.57
CA ARG A 82 -11.11 -12.83 -9.52
C ARG A 82 -11.24 -12.12 -8.20
N ARG A 83 -12.39 -12.37 -7.58
CA ARG A 83 -12.67 -12.11 -6.18
C ARG A 83 -13.15 -13.40 -5.55
N GLN A 84 -12.49 -13.82 -4.48
CA GLN A 84 -12.83 -15.02 -3.72
C GLN A 84 -13.18 -14.63 -2.29
N GLU A 85 -14.24 -15.24 -1.77
CA GLU A 85 -14.64 -15.11 -0.38
C GLU A 85 -14.80 -16.52 0.19
N TYR A 86 -14.15 -16.77 1.32
CA TYR A 86 -14.20 -18.05 1.99
C TYR A 86 -14.40 -17.87 3.48
N LYS A 87 -15.17 -18.76 4.10
CA LYS A 87 -15.40 -18.82 5.55
C LYS A 87 -15.37 -20.28 5.98
N GLY A 88 -14.42 -20.63 6.85
CA GLY A 88 -14.18 -21.99 7.30
C GLY A 88 -13.04 -22.03 8.33
N GLU A 89 -12.87 -23.16 9.00
CA GLU A 89 -11.78 -23.35 9.99
C GLU A 89 -10.42 -23.54 9.32
N ASP A 90 -10.41 -23.93 8.05
CA ASP A 90 -9.26 -24.13 7.17
C ASP A 90 -8.96 -22.89 6.29
N ALA A 91 -9.53 -21.71 6.62
CA ALA A 91 -9.43 -20.53 5.76
C ALA A 91 -7.98 -20.09 5.47
N ALA A 92 -7.04 -20.33 6.39
CA ALA A 92 -5.61 -20.06 6.14
C ALA A 92 -5.06 -20.96 5.02
N GLN A 93 -5.35 -22.26 5.07
CA GLN A 93 -4.90 -23.22 4.06
C GLN A 93 -5.56 -22.93 2.71
N THR A 94 -6.87 -22.65 2.70
CA THR A 94 -7.59 -22.28 1.47
C THR A 94 -7.06 -20.98 0.86
N LEU A 95 -6.65 -20.01 1.68
CA LEU A 95 -6.05 -18.77 1.18
C LEU A 95 -4.69 -19.05 0.51
N ASP A 96 -3.85 -19.89 1.11
CA ASP A 96 -2.56 -20.27 0.54
C ASP A 96 -2.72 -21.05 -0.78
N GLU A 97 -3.67 -21.98 -0.84
CA GLU A 97 -4.04 -22.67 -2.08
C GLU A 97 -4.51 -21.67 -3.15
N ALA A 98 -5.42 -20.75 -2.79
CA ALA A 98 -5.96 -19.76 -3.71
C ALA A 98 -4.87 -18.81 -4.23
N ARG A 99 -3.91 -18.42 -3.38
CA ARG A 99 -2.73 -17.64 -3.77
C ARG A 99 -1.89 -18.37 -4.80
N MET A 100 -1.56 -19.62 -4.54
CA MET A 100 -0.72 -20.43 -5.44
C MET A 100 -1.41 -20.71 -6.78
N GLU A 101 -2.71 -21.01 -6.75
CA GLU A 101 -3.46 -21.39 -7.94
C GLU A 101 -3.89 -20.19 -8.79
N TYR A 102 -4.28 -19.08 -8.15
CA TYR A 102 -4.99 -17.99 -8.82
C TYR A 102 -4.36 -16.61 -8.63
N GLY A 103 -3.25 -16.50 -7.91
CA GLY A 103 -2.53 -15.24 -7.70
C GLY A 103 -3.29 -14.21 -6.89
N VAL A 104 -4.30 -14.61 -6.11
CA VAL A 104 -5.11 -13.68 -5.30
C VAL A 104 -4.34 -13.19 -4.08
N THR A 105 -4.62 -11.96 -3.68
CA THR A 105 -4.06 -11.32 -2.49
C THR A 105 -5.20 -10.96 -1.54
N PRO A 106 -5.08 -11.21 -0.21
CA PRO A 106 -6.13 -10.89 0.74
C PRO A 106 -6.37 -9.38 0.82
N LYS A 107 -7.64 -9.02 0.79
CA LYS A 107 -8.16 -7.67 0.97
C LYS A 107 -8.78 -7.48 2.34
N LYS A 108 -9.38 -8.54 2.89
CA LYS A 108 -9.93 -8.60 4.25
C LYS A 108 -9.72 -9.95 4.88
N LEU A 109 -9.42 -9.96 6.17
CA LEU A 109 -9.20 -11.17 6.96
C LEU A 109 -10.05 -11.10 8.23
N GLN A 110 -10.49 -12.26 8.73
CA GLN A 110 -11.12 -12.39 10.04
C GLN A 110 -10.43 -13.46 10.84
N PHE A 111 -10.05 -13.12 12.06
CA PHE A 111 -9.37 -13.99 13.00
C PHE A 111 -10.20 -14.21 14.25
N GLU A 112 -9.99 -15.38 14.85
CA GLU A 112 -10.44 -15.71 16.18
C GLU A 112 -9.25 -16.19 16.98
N ILE A 113 -9.02 -15.57 18.13
CA ILE A 113 -8.02 -15.95 19.13
C ILE A 113 -8.80 -16.32 20.39
N PRO A 114 -8.88 -17.61 20.75
CA PRO A 114 -9.72 -18.09 21.84
C PRO A 114 -9.52 -17.30 23.13
N SER A 115 -10.62 -16.84 23.72
CA SER A 115 -10.66 -16.04 24.95
C SER A 115 -9.98 -14.67 24.90
N LEU A 116 -9.36 -14.29 23.78
CA LEU A 116 -8.64 -13.02 23.63
C LEU A 116 -9.35 -12.06 22.66
N ALA A 117 -9.65 -12.47 21.42
CA ALA A 117 -10.24 -11.56 20.43
C ALA A 117 -10.93 -12.28 19.26
N ASP A 118 -12.07 -11.77 18.81
CA ASP A 118 -12.65 -12.02 17.47
C ASP A 118 -12.68 -10.69 16.73
N PHE A 119 -12.00 -10.61 15.60
CA PHE A 119 -11.85 -9.38 14.86
C PHE A 119 -11.62 -9.63 13.37
N GLY A 120 -11.85 -8.60 12.57
CA GLY A 120 -11.37 -8.55 11.19
C GLY A 120 -10.55 -7.31 10.94
N PHE A 121 -9.69 -7.38 9.92
CA PHE A 121 -9.04 -6.19 9.38
C PHE A 121 -8.96 -6.25 7.86
N GLY A 122 -8.84 -5.07 7.24
CA GLY A 122 -8.67 -4.93 5.79
C GLY A 122 -7.41 -4.17 5.43
N GLU A 123 -7.03 -4.29 4.16
CA GLU A 123 -5.84 -3.61 3.61
C GLU A 123 -5.94 -2.08 3.61
N GLU A 124 -7.16 -1.52 3.71
CA GLU A 124 -7.39 -0.07 3.81
C GLU A 124 -7.37 0.41 5.28
N GLY A 125 -6.79 -0.40 6.18
CA GLY A 125 -6.57 -0.02 7.56
C GLY A 125 -7.84 0.01 8.40
N GLU A 126 -8.92 -0.62 7.94
CA GLU A 126 -10.08 -0.85 8.77
C GLU A 126 -9.84 -2.01 9.74
N PHE A 127 -10.12 -1.80 11.02
CA PHE A 127 -10.08 -2.82 12.06
C PHE A 127 -11.45 -2.90 12.72
N VAL A 128 -12.01 -4.12 12.83
CA VAL A 128 -13.36 -4.36 13.35
C VAL A 128 -13.28 -5.41 14.43
N MET A 129 -13.39 -4.97 15.68
CA MET A 129 -13.54 -5.88 16.81
C MET A 129 -14.99 -6.37 16.90
N LYS A 130 -15.18 -7.69 17.02
CA LYS A 130 -16.49 -8.33 17.20
C LYS A 130 -16.71 -8.83 18.63
N GLY A 131 -15.63 -9.20 19.32
CA GLY A 131 -15.66 -9.62 20.71
C GLY A 131 -14.26 -9.83 21.29
N GLY A 132 -14.16 -10.01 22.62
CA GLY A 132 -12.91 -10.26 23.34
C GLY A 132 -12.42 -9.07 24.19
N ASP A 133 -11.13 -9.05 24.47
CA ASP A 133 -10.43 -8.01 25.23
C ASP A 133 -10.05 -6.83 24.32
N ALA A 134 -10.65 -5.66 24.59
CA ALA A 134 -10.43 -4.45 23.80
C ALA A 134 -9.01 -3.87 23.95
N SER A 135 -8.37 -4.10 25.09
CA SER A 135 -6.99 -3.65 25.34
C SER A 135 -6.01 -4.46 24.50
N TYR A 136 -6.19 -5.79 24.48
CA TYR A 136 -5.39 -6.67 23.62
C TYR A 136 -5.63 -6.36 22.13
N PHE A 137 -6.89 -6.18 21.73
CA PHE A 137 -7.20 -5.79 20.36
C PHE A 137 -6.50 -4.47 19.97
N PHE A 138 -6.54 -3.45 20.82
CA PHE A 138 -5.94 -2.17 20.45
C PHE A 138 -4.41 -2.16 20.52
N ASN A 139 -3.82 -2.66 21.59
CA ASN A 139 -2.38 -2.59 21.79
C ASN A 139 -1.64 -3.63 20.95
N ASP A 140 -2.07 -4.88 20.98
CA ASP A 140 -1.36 -5.96 20.28
C ASP A 140 -1.74 -6.00 18.80
N ILE A 141 -3.04 -6.05 18.47
CA ILE A 141 -3.47 -6.20 17.07
C ILE A 141 -3.28 -4.90 16.27
N VAL A 142 -3.85 -3.79 16.73
CA VAL A 142 -3.83 -2.54 15.96
C VAL A 142 -2.44 -1.89 16.00
N LYS A 143 -1.86 -1.66 17.18
CA LYS A 143 -0.58 -0.96 17.28
C LYS A 143 0.61 -1.85 16.93
N GLU A 144 0.82 -2.95 17.66
CA GLU A 144 2.03 -3.75 17.52
C GLU A 144 2.06 -4.58 16.24
N PHE A 145 0.97 -5.27 15.88
CA PHE A 145 0.94 -6.07 14.67
C PHE A 145 0.73 -5.22 13.43
N ALA A 146 -0.22 -4.29 13.39
CA ALA A 146 -0.47 -3.55 12.16
C ALA A 146 0.36 -2.26 12.00
N LEU A 147 0.17 -1.26 12.87
CA LEU A 147 0.74 0.08 12.66
C LEU A 147 2.27 0.07 12.63
N LYS A 148 2.89 -0.71 13.51
CA LYS A 148 4.36 -0.84 13.57
C LYS A 148 4.95 -1.41 12.28
N ARG A 149 4.24 -2.31 11.58
CA ARG A 149 4.71 -2.95 10.34
C ARG A 149 4.75 -2.02 9.14
N VAL A 150 3.94 -0.96 9.17
CA VAL A 150 3.85 0.06 8.10
C VAL A 150 4.49 1.39 8.49
N LYS A 151 4.83 1.59 9.78
CA LYS A 151 5.40 2.84 10.31
C LYS A 151 6.58 3.35 9.48
N ARG A 152 7.63 2.53 9.33
CA ARG A 152 8.87 2.95 8.65
C ARG A 152 8.63 3.33 7.18
N MET A 153 7.81 2.55 6.49
CA MET A 153 7.42 2.84 5.10
C MET A 153 6.68 4.18 5.01
N ASN A 154 5.72 4.41 5.91
CA ASN A 154 4.97 5.66 5.96
C ASN A 154 5.87 6.85 6.27
N GLU A 155 6.80 6.72 7.23
CA GLU A 155 7.77 7.77 7.57
C GLU A 155 8.67 8.13 6.37
N GLN A 156 9.12 7.14 5.59
CA GLN A 156 9.91 7.39 4.38
C GLN A 156 9.11 8.14 3.33
N ILE A 157 7.87 7.73 3.09
CA ILE A 157 6.97 8.41 2.14
C ILE A 157 6.69 9.84 2.63
N GLN A 158 6.39 10.03 3.92
CA GLN A 158 6.16 11.35 4.53
C GLN A 158 7.39 12.26 4.48
N SER A 159 8.59 11.70 4.60
CA SER A 159 9.85 12.46 4.53
C SER A 159 10.17 12.98 3.13
N THR A 160 9.48 12.49 2.10
CA THR A 160 9.70 12.88 0.71
C THR A 160 9.17 14.29 0.47
N LYS A 161 10.06 15.21 0.07
CA LYS A 161 9.74 16.64 -0.04
C LYS A 161 10.61 17.37 -1.05
N LEU A 162 10.14 18.54 -1.45
CA LEU A 162 10.88 19.52 -2.23
C LEU A 162 10.48 20.92 -1.76
N ASP A 163 11.29 21.49 -0.86
CA ASP A 163 11.02 22.77 -0.22
C ASP A 163 12.15 23.78 -0.48
N LEU A 164 11.82 25.07 -0.38
CA LEU A 164 12.80 26.16 -0.35
C LEU A 164 12.98 26.62 1.09
N VAL A 165 14.19 26.41 1.62
CA VAL A 165 14.55 26.80 2.99
C VAL A 165 15.48 28.01 2.93
N LYS A 166 15.24 29.01 3.78
CA LYS A 166 16.13 30.17 3.94
C LYS A 166 17.17 29.88 5.01
N GLU A 167 18.43 29.90 4.62
CA GLU A 167 19.59 29.77 5.52
C GLU A 167 20.52 30.96 5.25
N ASP A 168 20.77 31.81 6.25
CA ASP A 168 21.69 32.95 6.17
C ASP A 168 21.53 33.83 4.92
N GLU A 169 20.30 34.31 4.66
CA GLU A 169 19.90 35.14 3.50
C GLU A 169 19.96 34.45 2.12
N LEU A 170 20.36 33.18 2.05
CA LEU A 170 20.38 32.37 0.84
C LEU A 170 19.21 31.39 0.81
N GLU A 171 18.56 31.26 -0.35
CA GLU A 171 17.54 30.24 -0.58
C GLU A 171 18.22 28.94 -1.02
N ARG A 172 18.02 27.88 -0.22
CA ARG A 172 18.51 26.53 -0.52
C ARG A 172 17.31 25.62 -0.80
N ILE A 173 17.47 24.75 -1.80
CA ILE A 173 16.52 23.68 -2.06
C ILE A 173 16.80 22.55 -1.06
N ASP A 174 15.85 22.28 -0.18
CA ASP A 174 15.80 21.08 0.63
C ASP A 174 14.99 20.03 -0.15
N LYS A 175 15.62 18.91 -0.50
CA LYS A 175 14.99 17.86 -1.32
C LYS A 175 15.27 16.49 -0.74
N GLN A 176 14.23 15.69 -0.69
CA GLN A 176 14.29 14.28 -0.34
C GLN A 176 13.39 13.53 -1.30
N SER A 177 13.99 12.65 -2.11
CA SER A 177 13.27 11.80 -3.06
C SER A 177 12.94 10.45 -2.45
N LEU A 178 11.84 9.85 -2.89
CA LEU A 178 11.51 8.47 -2.58
C LEU A 178 12.15 7.56 -3.62
N GLU A 179 12.88 6.54 -3.17
CA GLU A 179 13.41 5.50 -4.04
C GLU A 179 12.63 4.20 -3.85
N ILE A 180 12.15 3.62 -4.95
CA ILE A 180 11.38 2.38 -4.96
C ILE A 180 12.15 1.37 -5.81
N GLN A 181 12.47 0.23 -5.20
CA GLN A 181 13.09 -0.90 -5.86
C GLN A 181 12.01 -1.78 -6.47
N LEU A 182 12.14 -2.07 -7.76
CA LEU A 182 11.38 -3.12 -8.42
C LEU A 182 12.12 -4.45 -8.30
N SER A 183 11.35 -5.50 -8.02
CA SER A 183 11.75 -6.89 -8.11
C SER A 183 11.82 -7.37 -9.55
N ASN A 184 10.88 -6.92 -10.39
CA ASN A 184 10.88 -7.18 -11.83
C ASN A 184 11.26 -5.89 -12.57
N ALA A 185 12.37 -5.93 -13.32
CA ALA A 185 12.81 -4.76 -14.06
C ALA A 185 11.79 -4.44 -15.17
N LEU A 186 11.41 -3.16 -15.29
CA LEU A 186 10.72 -2.65 -16.47
C LEU A 186 11.69 -2.63 -17.64
N GLU A 187 11.32 -3.28 -18.72
CA GLU A 187 12.07 -3.23 -19.96
C GLU A 187 11.58 -2.08 -20.86
N TYR A 188 12.38 -1.68 -21.84
CA TYR A 188 11.97 -0.63 -22.78
C TYR A 188 10.76 -1.05 -23.62
N GLU A 189 10.57 -2.35 -23.78
CA GLU A 189 9.42 -2.94 -24.48
C GLU A 189 8.13 -2.79 -23.65
N ASP A 190 8.22 -2.77 -22.31
CA ASP A 190 7.10 -2.60 -21.38
C ASP A 190 6.63 -1.13 -21.25
N ARG A 191 7.29 -0.18 -21.92
CA ARG A 191 7.08 1.26 -21.67
C ARG A 191 5.66 1.73 -21.98
N GLU A 192 5.06 1.21 -23.04
CA GLU A 192 3.73 1.64 -23.51
C GLU A 192 2.66 1.09 -22.56
N ASP A 193 2.82 -0.17 -22.13
CA ASP A 193 1.97 -0.79 -21.12
C ASP A 193 2.06 -0.02 -19.80
N PHE A 194 3.26 0.32 -19.33
CA PHE A 194 3.43 1.10 -18.11
C PHE A 194 2.77 2.48 -18.19
N ILE A 195 2.83 3.16 -19.34
CA ILE A 195 2.15 4.44 -19.55
C ILE A 195 0.63 4.27 -19.55
N SER A 196 0.11 3.21 -20.17
CA SER A 196 -1.32 2.88 -20.13
C SER A 196 -1.80 2.62 -18.71
N GLU A 197 -1.06 1.82 -17.95
CA GLU A 197 -1.37 1.51 -16.55
C GLU A 197 -1.38 2.79 -15.68
N LEU A 198 -0.47 3.75 -15.94
CA LEU A 198 -0.49 5.04 -15.22
C LEU A 198 -1.81 5.78 -15.43
N GLU A 199 -2.31 5.84 -16.67
CA GLU A 199 -3.57 6.50 -17.00
C GLU A 199 -4.76 5.78 -16.32
N ASP A 200 -4.79 4.45 -16.38
CA ASP A 200 -5.82 3.63 -15.69
C ASP A 200 -5.75 3.80 -14.16
N GLY A 201 -4.54 4.00 -13.62
CA GLY A 201 -4.25 4.31 -12.22
C GLY A 201 -4.57 5.74 -11.80
N GLN A 202 -5.14 6.57 -12.68
CA GLN A 202 -5.43 7.99 -12.44
C GLN A 202 -4.18 8.86 -12.23
N PHE A 203 -3.09 8.53 -12.92
CA PHE A 203 -1.85 9.30 -13.00
C PHE A 203 -1.60 9.73 -14.44
N TYR A 204 -1.91 10.99 -14.75
CA TYR A 204 -1.73 11.51 -16.09
C TYR A 204 -0.24 11.76 -16.41
N PRO A 205 0.32 11.11 -17.45
CA PRO A 205 1.70 11.31 -17.87
C PRO A 205 1.89 12.64 -18.60
N TYR A 206 2.78 13.50 -18.09
CA TYR A 206 3.11 14.81 -18.65
C TYR A 206 4.61 14.92 -18.95
N GLU A 207 4.98 15.32 -20.17
CA GLU A 207 6.38 15.48 -20.59
C GLU A 207 7.25 14.21 -20.36
N ILE A 208 6.70 13.03 -20.66
CA ILE A 208 7.46 11.78 -20.56
C ILE A 208 8.44 11.66 -21.74
N ASN A 209 9.71 11.45 -21.40
CA ASN A 209 10.78 11.10 -22.33
C ASN A 209 11.22 9.67 -22.09
N THR A 210 11.25 8.86 -23.15
CA THR A 210 11.73 7.49 -23.16
C THR A 210 12.75 7.33 -24.28
N GLU A 211 14.05 7.33 -23.98
CA GLU A 211 15.09 7.06 -24.99
C GLU A 211 15.98 5.90 -24.55
N ARG A 212 16.22 4.95 -25.47
CA ARG A 212 17.06 3.77 -25.26
C ARG A 212 18.52 4.20 -25.01
N GLY A 213 18.96 4.18 -23.75
CA GLY A 213 20.31 4.60 -23.33
C GLY A 213 20.32 5.83 -22.40
N SER A 214 19.20 6.55 -22.30
CA SER A 214 18.89 7.42 -21.17
C SER A 214 18.12 6.61 -20.10
N LEU A 215 18.00 7.12 -18.88
CA LEU A 215 17.07 6.58 -17.87
C LEU A 215 15.75 6.19 -18.56
N LEU A 216 15.38 4.90 -18.49
CA LEU A 216 14.30 4.24 -19.23
C LEU A 216 13.07 5.14 -19.45
N LEU A 217 12.66 5.84 -18.41
CA LEU A 217 11.59 6.83 -18.44
C LEU A 217 11.94 7.99 -17.50
N THR A 218 11.83 9.21 -18.00
CA THR A 218 11.92 10.44 -17.21
C THR A 218 10.77 11.37 -17.58
N GLY A 219 10.00 11.83 -16.61
CA GLY A 219 8.88 12.72 -16.87
C GLY A 219 8.21 13.25 -15.61
N ARG A 220 7.03 13.83 -15.80
CA ARG A 220 6.16 14.30 -14.72
C ARG A 220 4.85 13.53 -14.79
N LEU A 221 4.24 13.33 -13.63
CA LEU A 221 2.93 12.71 -13.48
C LEU A 221 2.04 13.69 -12.74
N ILE A 222 0.78 13.79 -13.17
CA ILE A 222 -0.26 14.52 -12.44
C ILE A 222 -1.19 13.49 -11.81
N ASP A 223 -1.27 13.49 -10.49
CA ASP A 223 -2.28 12.74 -9.75
C ASP A 223 -3.65 13.34 -10.01
N GLU A 224 -4.50 12.65 -10.76
CA GLU A 224 -5.80 13.19 -11.17
C GLU A 224 -6.80 13.29 -9.99
N GLN A 225 -6.52 12.63 -8.86
CA GLN A 225 -7.41 12.67 -7.71
C GLN A 225 -7.34 14.02 -6.97
N ASN A 226 -6.14 14.61 -6.84
CA ASN A 226 -5.93 15.84 -6.07
C ASN A 226 -5.18 16.94 -6.85
N GLY A 227 -4.73 16.66 -8.08
CA GLY A 227 -3.99 17.59 -8.94
C GLY A 227 -2.51 17.73 -8.59
N GLY A 228 -1.97 16.91 -7.69
CA GLY A 228 -0.56 16.93 -7.30
C GLY A 228 0.36 16.49 -8.44
N MET A 229 1.49 17.17 -8.61
CA MET A 229 2.51 16.84 -9.61
C MET A 229 3.73 16.16 -9.01
N LEU A 230 4.05 14.97 -9.51
CA LEU A 230 5.24 14.19 -9.17
C LEU A 230 6.24 14.21 -10.34
N SER A 231 7.53 14.27 -10.05
CA SER A 231 8.57 13.96 -11.02
C SER A 231 8.93 12.49 -10.89
N LEU A 232 8.97 11.78 -12.01
CA LEU A 232 9.34 10.37 -12.07
C LEU A 232 10.59 10.16 -12.91
N THR A 233 11.48 9.30 -12.43
CA THR A 233 12.66 8.85 -13.15
C THR A 233 12.91 7.38 -12.86
N THR A 234 13.20 6.57 -13.86
CA THR A 234 13.50 5.14 -13.68
C THR A 234 14.58 4.65 -14.63
N ASP A 235 15.40 3.71 -14.16
CA ASP A 235 16.35 2.95 -14.96
C ASP A 235 15.83 1.53 -15.32
N GLY A 236 14.58 1.26 -15.01
CA GLY A 236 13.92 -0.03 -15.14
C GLY A 236 13.95 -0.86 -13.86
N LYS A 237 14.95 -0.72 -13.00
CA LYS A 237 15.04 -1.46 -11.72
C LYS A 237 14.63 -0.60 -10.54
N LYS A 238 14.86 0.70 -10.60
CA LYS A 238 14.60 1.64 -9.52
C LYS A 238 13.78 2.80 -10.05
N LEU A 239 12.69 3.13 -9.37
CA LEU A 239 11.97 4.38 -9.57
C LEU A 239 12.40 5.40 -8.52
N THR A 240 12.62 6.64 -8.95
CA THR A 240 12.85 7.78 -8.09
C THR A 240 11.71 8.76 -8.27
N ILE A 241 11.05 9.09 -7.17
CA ILE A 241 9.91 10.02 -7.13
C ILE A 241 10.33 11.27 -6.36
N LEU A 242 10.00 12.43 -6.92
CA LEU A 242 10.21 13.71 -6.26
C LEU A 242 8.94 14.57 -6.40
N PRO A 243 8.29 14.98 -5.30
CA PRO A 243 7.13 15.88 -5.36
C PRO A 243 7.52 17.23 -5.97
N LYS A 244 6.58 17.85 -6.70
CA LYS A 244 6.78 19.16 -7.36
C LYS A 244 5.76 20.19 -6.90
N HIS A 245 4.52 20.10 -7.38
CA HIS A 245 3.49 21.10 -7.12
C HIS A 245 2.28 20.43 -6.47
N ASN A 246 1.84 20.91 -5.31
CA ASN A 246 0.68 20.39 -4.57
C ASN A 246 0.69 18.86 -4.35
N SER A 247 1.86 18.21 -4.44
CA SER A 247 2.00 16.80 -4.11
C SER A 247 2.42 16.66 -2.67
N ARG A 248 1.57 16.02 -1.89
CA ARG A 248 1.87 15.66 -0.50
C ARG A 248 1.93 14.14 -0.37
N PHE A 249 2.02 13.71 0.89
CA PHE A 249 2.06 12.30 1.30
C PHE A 249 1.02 11.42 0.59
N ASP A 250 -0.21 11.89 0.44
CA ASP A 250 -1.32 11.14 -0.15
C ASP A 250 -1.08 10.79 -1.63
N SER A 251 -0.56 11.72 -2.46
CA SER A 251 -0.22 11.42 -3.86
C SER A 251 0.92 10.41 -3.97
N ILE A 252 1.94 10.54 -3.11
CA ILE A 252 3.11 9.66 -3.15
C ILE A 252 2.71 8.25 -2.69
N LEU A 253 1.89 8.14 -1.64
CA LEU A 253 1.37 6.86 -1.16
C LEU A 253 0.43 6.21 -2.17
N ARG A 254 -0.47 6.98 -2.81
CA ARG A 254 -1.31 6.49 -3.93
C ARG A 254 -0.46 5.94 -5.06
N PHE A 255 0.57 6.68 -5.46
CA PHE A 255 1.45 6.27 -6.54
C PHE A 255 2.22 4.99 -6.19
N TYR A 256 2.73 4.89 -4.96
CA TYR A 256 3.38 3.67 -4.50
C TYR A 256 2.40 2.48 -4.46
N ARG A 257 1.18 2.69 -3.97
CA ARG A 257 0.11 1.68 -4.02
C ARG A 257 -0.17 1.24 -5.44
N PHE A 258 -0.30 2.18 -6.38
CA PHE A 258 -0.47 1.90 -7.81
C PHE A 258 0.63 0.98 -8.34
N LEU A 259 1.91 1.29 -8.03
CA LEU A 259 3.03 0.46 -8.45
C LEU A 259 2.91 -0.98 -7.90
N VAL A 260 2.57 -1.13 -6.63
CA VAL A 260 2.42 -2.47 -6.01
C VAL A 260 1.23 -3.22 -6.59
N GLU A 261 0.10 -2.56 -6.83
CA GLU A 261 -1.11 -3.25 -7.29
C GLU A 261 -1.10 -3.57 -8.79
N ASN A 262 -0.47 -2.73 -9.62
CA ASN A 262 -0.60 -2.80 -11.09
C ASN A 262 0.70 -3.08 -11.83
N VAL A 263 1.87 -2.86 -11.21
CA VAL A 263 3.15 -2.95 -11.92
C VAL A 263 4.03 -4.06 -11.36
N ASP A 264 4.38 -3.98 -10.08
CA ASP A 264 5.21 -4.95 -9.39
C ASP A 264 4.76 -5.13 -7.94
N PRO A 265 4.05 -6.23 -7.63
CA PRO A 265 3.56 -6.53 -6.28
C PRO A 265 4.63 -6.73 -5.22
N SER A 266 5.89 -6.86 -5.63
CA SER A 266 7.04 -6.96 -4.73
C SER A 266 7.88 -5.67 -4.74
N ALA A 267 7.34 -4.56 -5.24
CA ALA A 267 8.00 -3.26 -5.18
C ALA A 267 8.13 -2.80 -3.72
N SER A 268 9.33 -2.36 -3.35
CA SER A 268 9.64 -1.94 -1.98
C SER A 268 10.28 -0.56 -1.95
N VAL A 269 9.92 0.24 -0.95
CA VAL A 269 10.62 1.50 -0.68
C VAL A 269 12.01 1.14 -0.14
N GLN A 270 13.06 1.69 -0.76
CA GLN A 270 14.41 1.45 -0.28
C GLN A 270 14.61 2.12 1.08
N GLU A 271 15.16 1.33 2.00
CA GLU A 271 15.58 1.84 3.28
C GLU A 271 16.79 2.75 3.09
N LEU A 272 16.60 4.06 3.31
CA LEU A 272 17.72 4.98 3.45
C LEU A 272 18.65 4.40 4.52
N ALA A 273 19.90 4.13 4.14
CA ALA A 273 20.93 3.73 5.07
C ALA A 273 21.15 4.88 6.05
N ASN A 274 20.88 4.63 7.34
CA ASN A 274 21.25 5.54 8.43
C ASN A 274 22.77 5.66 8.55
#